data_AF-A0A1V5BLU7-F1
#
_entry.id   AF-A0A1V5BLU7-F1
#
_cell.length_a   1.000
_cell.length_b   1.000
_cell.length_c   1.000
_cell.angle_alpha   90.00
_cell.angle_beta   90.00
_cell.angle_gamma   90.00
#
_symmetry.space_group_name_H-M   'P 1'
#
loop_
_entity.id
_entity.type
_entity.pdbx_description
1 polymer ?
#
loop_
_entity_poly.entity_id
_entity_poly.type
_entity_poly.pdbx_seq_one_letter_code
_entity_poly.pdbx_strand_id
1 'polypeptide(L)'
;MTASMASKEDLLRKAFENFSRLQEKQDYNKFVGSEKFWLEDYCLYKALKKKHKGLSWQKWEPALAAREKKALTEAGQALAAEIEYQRFLQYVFHCQWQKLKSYANRRGILIIGDMPIYVAADSCDTWAFRQYFKMDTDGAQLAQAGVPPDYFSSTGQLWGSSIKI
;
A
#
# COMPACT_ATOMS: atom_id res chain seq x y z
N MET A 1 11.12 -0.48 -15.34
CA MET A 1 10.40 0.81 -15.17
C MET A 1 10.17 1.40 -16.55
N THR A 2 8.94 1.77 -16.91
CA THR A 2 8.67 2.48 -18.16
C THR A 2 9.08 3.95 -18.01
N ALA A 3 9.48 4.62 -19.10
CA ALA A 3 10.03 5.99 -19.06
C ALA A 3 9.12 7.02 -18.37
N SER A 4 7.79 6.86 -18.48
CA SER A 4 6.79 7.72 -17.82
C SER A 4 6.82 7.61 -16.28
N MET A 5 7.05 6.41 -15.73
CA MET A 5 7.08 6.20 -14.28
C MET A 5 8.34 6.79 -13.64
N ALA A 6 9.49 6.67 -14.33
CA ALA A 6 10.75 7.23 -13.86
C ALA A 6 10.68 8.76 -13.79
N SER A 7 10.16 9.40 -14.84
CA SER A 7 10.01 10.86 -14.89
C SER A 7 9.08 11.41 -13.79
N LYS A 8 7.99 10.70 -13.46
CA LYS A 8 7.05 11.12 -12.41
C LYS A 8 7.65 11.00 -11.01
N GLU A 9 8.40 9.94 -10.74
CA GLU A 9 9.06 9.74 -9.44
C GLU A 9 10.07 10.87 -9.15
N ASP A 10 10.87 11.28 -10.13
CA ASP A 10 11.83 12.38 -9.96
C ASP A 10 11.15 13.71 -9.60
N LEU A 11 10.01 14.01 -10.23
CA LEU A 11 9.23 15.21 -9.93
C LEU A 11 8.61 15.15 -8.54
N LEU A 12 8.09 13.99 -8.13
CA LEU A 12 7.51 13.80 -6.80
C LEU A 12 8.57 13.92 -5.70
N ARG A 13 9.79 13.42 -5.94
CA ARG A 13 10.92 13.59 -5.01
C ARG A 13 11.30 15.05 -4.85
N LYS A 14 11.42 15.80 -5.94
CA LYS A 14 11.67 17.26 -5.90
C LYS A 14 10.54 18.00 -5.17
N ALA A 15 9.29 17.63 -5.42
CA ALA A 15 8.15 18.21 -4.71
C ALA A 15 8.21 17.91 -3.21
N PHE A 16 8.60 16.69 -2.82
CA PHE A 16 8.78 16.30 -1.43
C PHE A 16 9.93 17.06 -0.75
N GLU A 17 11.06 17.28 -1.43
CA GLU A 17 12.17 18.08 -0.91
C GLU A 17 11.76 19.52 -0.60
N ASN A 18 10.92 20.11 -1.45
CA ASN A 18 10.39 21.45 -1.20
C ASN A 18 9.34 21.43 -0.09
N PHE A 19 8.45 20.42 -0.10
CA PHE A 19 7.44 20.25 0.93
C PHE A 19 8.06 20.03 2.31
N SER A 20 9.14 19.24 2.41
CA SER A 20 9.78 18.92 3.68
C SER A 20 10.32 20.15 4.40
N ARG A 21 10.74 21.19 3.65
CA ARG A 21 11.24 22.48 4.15
C ARG A 21 10.15 23.44 4.63
N LEU A 22 8.89 23.18 4.33
CA LEU A 22 7.78 24.02 4.82
C LEU A 22 7.67 23.91 6.35
N GLN A 23 7.48 25.04 7.03
CA GLN A 23 7.32 25.05 8.49
C GLN A 23 5.89 24.69 8.92
N GLU A 24 4.89 25.15 8.17
CA GLU A 24 3.49 24.88 8.48
C GLU A 24 2.92 23.79 7.58
N LYS A 25 2.41 22.72 8.21
CA LYS A 25 1.88 21.52 7.55
C LYS A 25 0.60 21.04 8.23
N GLN A 26 -0.26 21.95 8.67
CA GLN A 26 -1.42 21.61 9.50
C GLN A 26 -2.34 20.58 8.84
N ASP A 27 -2.71 20.79 7.57
CA ASP A 27 -3.57 19.86 6.82
C ASP A 27 -2.93 18.50 6.61
N TYR A 28 -1.60 18.48 6.40
CA TYR A 28 -0.85 17.23 6.29
C TYR A 28 -0.84 16.47 7.62
N ASN A 29 -0.51 17.15 8.73
CA ASN A 29 -0.51 16.52 10.05
C ASN A 29 -1.90 16.02 10.42
N LYS A 30 -2.95 16.73 10.03
CA LYS A 30 -4.35 16.30 10.19
C LYS A 30 -4.64 15.03 9.39
N PHE A 31 -4.25 14.99 8.12
CA PHE A 31 -4.37 13.79 7.27
C PHE A 31 -3.64 12.59 7.88
N VAL A 32 -2.39 12.78 8.32
CA VAL A 32 -1.59 11.72 8.93
C VAL A 32 -2.24 11.22 10.22
N GLY A 33 -2.77 12.13 11.05
CA GLY A 33 -3.52 11.77 12.25
C GLY A 33 -4.81 11.01 11.97
N SER A 34 -5.60 11.43 10.97
CA SER A 34 -6.87 10.77 10.63
C SER A 34 -6.70 9.40 9.96
N GLU A 35 -5.64 9.22 9.17
CA GLU A 35 -5.42 8.02 8.37
C GLU A 35 -4.44 7.02 9.01
N LYS A 36 -4.02 7.28 10.25
CA LYS A 36 -2.98 6.50 10.97
C LYS A 36 -3.22 4.99 10.95
N PHE A 37 -4.48 4.55 10.96
CA PHE A 37 -4.83 3.13 11.09
C PHE A 37 -4.31 2.25 9.94
N TRP A 38 -4.16 2.80 8.73
CA TRP A 38 -3.62 2.08 7.58
C TRP A 38 -2.32 2.70 7.05
N LEU A 39 -2.17 4.02 7.20
CA LEU A 39 -1.09 4.78 6.58
C LEU A 39 0.28 4.37 7.11
N GLU A 40 0.42 4.14 8.42
CA GLU A 40 1.69 3.79 9.05
C GLU A 40 2.24 2.46 8.52
N ASP A 41 1.40 1.41 8.53
CA ASP A 41 1.77 0.11 8.00
C ASP A 41 2.04 0.18 6.49
N TYR A 42 1.22 0.91 5.74
CA TYR A 42 1.40 1.08 4.30
C TYR A 42 2.74 1.76 3.98
N CYS A 43 3.07 2.87 4.64
CA CYS A 43 4.31 3.60 4.38
C CYS A 43 5.55 2.78 4.76
N LEU A 44 5.51 2.06 5.88
CA LEU A 44 6.59 1.15 6.27
C LEU A 44 6.73 -0.01 5.28
N TYR A 45 5.63 -0.65 4.89
CA TYR A 45 5.60 -1.71 3.87
C TYR A 45 6.23 -1.23 2.56
N LYS A 46 5.85 -0.05 2.06
CA LYS A 46 6.39 0.53 0.82
C LYS A 46 7.88 0.83 0.93
N ALA A 47 8.34 1.36 2.07
CA ALA A 47 9.75 1.63 2.32
C ALA A 47 10.57 0.33 2.37
N LEU A 48 10.08 -0.69 3.08
CA LEU A 48 10.68 -2.03 3.12
C LEU A 48 10.71 -2.68 1.75
N LYS A 49 9.62 -2.60 0.99
CA LYS A 49 9.56 -3.12 -0.38
C LYS A 49 10.59 -2.47 -1.28
N LYS A 50 10.80 -1.15 -1.14
CA LYS A 50 11.87 -0.43 -1.86
C LYS A 50 13.27 -0.87 -1.42
N LYS A 51 13.53 -0.99 -0.10
CA LYS A 51 14.79 -1.52 0.45
C LYS A 51 15.13 -2.89 -0.16
N HIS A 52 14.12 -3.76 -0.30
CA HIS A 52 14.25 -5.09 -0.87
C HIS A 52 14.09 -5.14 -2.39
N LYS A 53 14.24 -4.01 -3.10
CA LYS A 53 14.20 -3.95 -4.57
C LYS A 53 12.93 -4.57 -5.18
N GLY A 54 11.81 -4.47 -4.48
CA GLY A 54 10.50 -4.97 -4.93
C GLY A 54 10.19 -6.42 -4.56
N LEU A 55 11.04 -7.12 -3.80
CA LEU A 55 10.74 -8.47 -3.33
C LEU A 55 9.46 -8.49 -2.48
N SER A 56 8.70 -9.58 -2.63
CA SER A 56 7.53 -9.90 -1.82
C SER A 56 7.89 -9.95 -0.34
N TRP A 57 6.96 -9.57 0.53
CA TRP A 57 7.24 -9.53 1.97
C TRP A 57 7.61 -10.88 2.58
N GLN A 58 7.12 -11.98 2.00
CA GLN A 58 7.48 -13.36 2.36
C GLN A 58 8.97 -13.67 2.14
N LYS A 59 9.69 -12.84 1.37
CA LYS A 59 11.12 -13.00 1.06
C LYS A 59 12.01 -12.01 1.82
N TRP A 60 11.45 -11.22 2.73
CA TRP A 60 12.24 -10.33 3.59
C TRP A 60 12.91 -11.13 4.72
N GLU A 61 13.76 -10.47 5.50
CA GLU A 61 14.34 -11.08 6.70
C GLU A 61 13.20 -11.57 7.63
N PRO A 62 13.32 -12.76 8.24
CA PRO A 62 12.21 -13.39 8.99
C PRO A 62 11.57 -12.48 10.04
N ALA A 63 12.37 -11.71 10.77
CA ALA A 63 11.88 -10.79 11.80
C ALA A 63 11.02 -9.64 11.21
N LEU A 64 11.31 -9.18 9.99
CA LEU A 64 10.49 -8.16 9.31
C LEU A 64 9.25 -8.77 8.67
N ALA A 65 9.38 -9.96 8.07
CA ALA A 65 8.24 -10.70 7.54
C ALA A 65 7.23 -11.02 8.65
N ALA A 66 7.69 -11.49 9.81
CA ALA A 66 6.91 -11.79 11.00
C ALA A 66 6.51 -10.56 11.83
N ARG A 67 6.90 -9.35 11.41
CA ARG A 67 6.56 -8.08 12.07
C ARG A 67 6.97 -8.01 13.53
N GLU A 68 8.15 -8.52 13.86
CA GLU A 68 8.71 -8.41 15.19
C GLU A 68 8.92 -6.95 15.57
N LYS A 69 8.41 -6.56 16.76
CA LYS A 69 8.38 -5.16 17.22
C LYS A 69 9.76 -4.47 17.16
N LYS A 70 10.82 -5.19 17.53
CA LYS A 70 12.19 -4.67 17.52
C LYS A 70 12.65 -4.38 16.08
N ALA A 71 12.50 -5.35 15.18
CA ALA A 71 12.88 -5.21 13.77
C ALA A 71 12.09 -4.09 13.08
N LEU A 72 10.78 -3.96 13.36
CA LEU A 72 9.97 -2.85 12.82
C LEU A 72 10.42 -1.48 13.35
N THR A 73 10.80 -1.39 14.62
CA THR A 73 11.29 -0.14 15.21
C THR A 73 12.60 0.29 14.57
N GLU A 74 13.55 -0.64 14.44
CA GLU A 74 14.85 -0.39 13.79
C GLU A 74 14.68 -0.02 12.32
N ALA A 75 13.82 -0.74 11.59
CA ALA A 75 13.50 -0.42 10.20
C ALA A 75 12.81 0.95 10.07
N GLY A 76 11.89 1.29 10.98
CA GLY A 76 11.22 2.59 11.01
C GLY A 76 12.19 3.76 11.19
N GLN A 77 13.21 3.60 12.03
CA GLN A 77 14.27 4.58 12.21
C GLN A 77 15.18 4.66 10.98
N ALA A 78 15.66 3.51 10.49
CA ALA A 78 16.58 3.44 9.36
C ALA A 78 15.96 3.97 8.05
N LEU A 79 14.63 3.83 7.90
CA LEU A 79 13.89 4.18 6.69
C LEU A 79 13.01 5.43 6.86
N ALA A 80 13.19 6.21 7.93
CA ALA A 80 12.32 7.33 8.29
C ALA A 80 12.07 8.31 7.13
N ALA A 81 13.13 8.67 6.38
CA ALA A 81 13.00 9.58 5.23
C ALA A 81 12.17 8.99 4.08
N GLU A 82 12.28 7.69 3.83
CA GLU A 82 11.46 7.02 2.80
C GLU A 82 10.01 6.86 3.25
N ILE A 83 9.79 6.53 4.53
CA ILE A 83 8.45 6.46 5.13
C ILE A 83 7.74 7.81 5.01
N GLU A 84 8.43 8.90 5.34
CA GLU A 84 7.89 10.26 5.24
C GLU A 84 7.59 10.64 3.78
N TYR A 85 8.41 10.22 2.82
CA TYR A 85 8.09 10.38 1.40
C TYR A 85 6.83 9.62 0.99
N GLN A 86 6.68 8.35 1.39
CA GLN A 86 5.49 7.56 1.07
C GLN A 86 4.23 8.20 1.69
N ARG A 87 4.34 8.76 2.89
CA ARG A 87 3.27 9.49 3.58
C ARG A 87 2.86 10.75 2.82
N PHE A 88 3.84 11.53 2.36
CA PHE A 88 3.62 12.67 1.47
C PHE A 88 2.91 12.28 0.17
N LEU A 89 3.29 11.16 -0.46
CA LEU A 89 2.61 10.69 -1.67
C LEU A 89 1.11 10.41 -1.44
N GLN A 90 0.77 9.76 -0.33
CA GLN A 90 -0.64 9.50 0.01
C GLN A 90 -1.40 10.78 0.28
N TYR A 91 -0.77 11.76 0.94
CA TYR A 91 -1.36 13.07 1.15
C TYR A 91 -1.63 13.82 -0.17
N VAL A 92 -0.66 13.86 -1.09
CA VAL A 92 -0.82 14.51 -2.40
C VAL A 92 -1.96 13.86 -3.18
N PHE A 93 -2.03 12.52 -3.19
CA PHE A 93 -3.13 11.80 -3.81
C PHE A 93 -4.48 12.17 -3.17
N HIS A 94 -4.56 12.15 -1.84
CA HIS A 94 -5.78 12.51 -1.10
C HIS A 94 -6.25 13.92 -1.47
N CYS A 95 -5.37 14.92 -1.46
CA CYS A 95 -5.71 16.30 -1.83
C CYS A 95 -6.25 16.40 -3.26
N GLN A 96 -5.60 15.73 -4.22
CA GLN A 96 -6.04 15.75 -5.62
C GLN A 96 -7.38 15.05 -5.78
N TRP A 97 -7.57 13.90 -5.14
CA TRP A 97 -8.81 13.13 -5.18
C TRP A 97 -9.98 13.90 -4.56
N GLN A 98 -9.79 14.54 -3.40
CA GLN A 98 -10.85 15.33 -2.76
C GLN A 98 -11.24 16.55 -3.60
N LYS A 99 -10.28 17.21 -4.25
CA LYS A 99 -10.56 18.31 -5.18
C LYS A 99 -11.43 17.85 -6.36
N LEU A 100 -11.07 16.72 -6.97
CA LEU A 100 -11.83 16.11 -8.07
C LEU A 100 -13.25 15.72 -7.62
N LYS A 101 -13.36 14.96 -6.52
CA LYS A 101 -14.64 14.52 -5.97
C LYS A 101 -15.54 15.71 -5.64
N SER A 102 -15.00 16.74 -5.00
CA SER A 102 -15.76 17.95 -4.68
C SER A 102 -16.24 18.69 -5.93
N TYR A 103 -15.42 18.74 -6.98
CA TYR A 103 -15.80 19.34 -8.26
C TYR A 103 -16.94 18.60 -8.96
N ALA A 104 -16.90 17.26 -8.95
CA ALA A 104 -17.94 16.40 -9.50
C ALA A 104 -19.26 16.53 -8.72
N ASN A 105 -19.19 16.43 -7.39
CA ASN A 105 -20.36 16.51 -6.51
C ASN A 105 -21.09 17.86 -6.63
N ARG A 106 -20.36 18.97 -6.78
CA ARG A 106 -20.97 20.31 -7.02
C ARG A 106 -21.75 20.40 -8.33
N ARG A 107 -21.59 19.44 -9.24
CA ARG A 107 -22.31 19.34 -10.52
C ARG A 107 -23.37 18.23 -10.51
N GLY A 108 -23.68 17.67 -9.34
CA GLY A 108 -24.62 16.55 -9.22
C GLY A 108 -24.07 15.24 -9.81
N ILE A 109 -22.77 15.15 -10.08
CA ILE A 109 -22.13 13.92 -10.58
C ILE A 109 -21.70 13.07 -9.39
N LEU A 110 -22.14 11.81 -9.37
CA LEU A 110 -21.73 10.82 -8.39
C LEU A 110 -20.56 10.00 -8.90
N ILE A 111 -19.66 9.60 -7.99
CA ILE A 111 -18.52 8.72 -8.30
C ILE A 111 -18.81 7.33 -7.75
N ILE A 112 -18.79 6.33 -8.63
CA ILE A 112 -18.91 4.92 -8.27
C ILE A 112 -17.50 4.36 -8.14
N GLY A 113 -17.16 3.87 -6.95
CA GLY A 113 -15.90 3.18 -6.70
C GLY A 113 -15.97 1.70 -7.11
N ASP A 114 -14.81 1.10 -7.26
CA ASP A 114 -14.66 -0.34 -7.47
C ASP A 114 -13.69 -0.89 -6.43
N MET A 115 -14.10 -1.96 -5.75
CA MET A 115 -13.33 -2.59 -4.68
C MET A 115 -13.23 -4.09 -4.95
N PRO A 116 -12.03 -4.61 -5.26
CA PRO A 116 -11.82 -6.03 -5.41
C PRO A 116 -12.22 -6.80 -4.15
N ILE A 117 -12.87 -7.96 -4.32
CA ILE A 117 -13.28 -8.84 -3.20
C ILE A 117 -12.03 -9.37 -2.45
N TYR A 118 -10.96 -9.65 -3.18
CA TYR A 118 -9.71 -10.18 -2.65
C TYR A 118 -8.58 -9.16 -2.72
N VAL A 119 -7.61 -9.32 -1.80
CA VAL A 119 -6.34 -8.59 -1.81
C VAL A 119 -5.22 -9.49 -2.32
N ALA A 120 -4.20 -8.88 -2.92
CA ALA A 120 -3.04 -9.60 -3.42
C ALA A 120 -2.25 -10.26 -2.28
N ALA A 121 -1.61 -11.40 -2.56
CA ALA A 121 -0.73 -12.11 -1.62
C ALA A 121 0.48 -11.28 -1.15
N ASP A 122 0.95 -10.40 -2.02
CA ASP A 122 2.04 -9.47 -1.76
C ASP A 122 1.48 -8.04 -1.60
N SER A 123 0.74 -7.83 -0.51
CA SER A 123 0.19 -6.53 -0.14
C SER A 123 0.51 -6.17 1.30
N CYS A 124 0.41 -4.87 1.61
CA CYS A 124 0.45 -4.39 2.99
C CYS A 124 -0.60 -5.08 3.86
N ASP A 125 -1.81 -5.32 3.32
CA ASP A 125 -2.91 -5.92 4.06
C ASP A 125 -2.57 -7.34 4.53
N THR A 126 -2.04 -8.16 3.62
CA THR A 126 -1.62 -9.54 3.94
C THR A 126 -0.41 -9.62 4.86
N TRP A 127 0.48 -8.62 4.79
CA TRP A 127 1.62 -8.53 5.68
C TRP A 127 1.22 -8.07 7.08
N ALA A 128 0.45 -6.98 7.18
CA ALA A 128 0.09 -6.34 8.44
C ALA A 128 -1.03 -7.07 9.20
N PHE A 129 -1.93 -7.75 8.46
CA PHE A 129 -3.11 -8.41 9.02
C PHE A 129 -3.21 -9.89 8.61
N ARG A 130 -2.08 -10.60 8.65
CA ARG A 130 -1.96 -12.01 8.23
C ARG A 130 -3.03 -12.92 8.85
N GLN A 131 -3.45 -12.65 10.07
CA GLN A 131 -4.47 -13.42 10.80
C GLN A 131 -5.85 -13.47 10.13
N TYR A 132 -6.13 -12.59 9.16
CA TYR A 132 -7.39 -12.62 8.41
C TYR A 132 -7.32 -13.47 7.14
N PHE A 133 -6.18 -14.06 6.81
CA PHE A 133 -5.97 -14.79 5.57
C PHE A 133 -5.57 -16.25 5.85
N LYS A 134 -5.95 -17.15 4.93
CA LYS A 134 -5.54 -18.56 4.95
C LYS A 134 -4.07 -18.68 4.55
N MET A 135 -3.18 -18.37 5.49
CA MET A 135 -1.73 -18.44 5.35
C MET A 135 -1.12 -19.23 6.50
N ASP A 136 0.05 -19.83 6.26
CA ASP A 136 0.84 -20.45 7.31
C ASP A 136 1.66 -19.42 8.12
N THR A 137 2.45 -19.93 9.07
CA THR A 137 3.32 -19.12 9.93
C THR A 137 4.40 -18.37 9.17
N ASP A 138 4.80 -18.84 8.00
CA ASP A 138 5.83 -18.22 7.15
C ASP A 138 5.22 -17.23 6.14
N GLY A 139 3.90 -17.23 5.98
CA GLY A 139 3.16 -16.33 5.10
C GLY A 139 2.87 -16.90 3.73
N ALA A 140 3.09 -18.20 3.52
CA ALA A 140 2.68 -18.88 2.31
C ALA A 140 1.16 -19.07 2.31
N GLN A 141 0.54 -18.89 1.13
CA GLN A 141 -0.90 -19.08 0.97
C GLN A 141 -1.25 -20.57 1.07
N LEU A 142 -2.13 -20.93 2.01
CA LEU A 142 -2.70 -22.29 2.12
C LEU A 142 -3.84 -22.51 1.12
N ALA A 143 -4.47 -21.43 0.65
CA ALA A 143 -5.49 -21.46 -0.39
C ALA A 143 -5.46 -20.17 -1.23
N GLN A 144 -5.83 -20.28 -2.50
CA GLN A 144 -5.85 -19.18 -3.46
C GLN A 144 -7.23 -19.01 -4.08
N ALA A 145 -7.61 -17.75 -4.32
CA ALA A 145 -8.87 -17.42 -4.96
C ALA A 145 -8.87 -17.84 -6.43
N GLY A 146 -10.05 -18.23 -6.91
CA GLY A 146 -10.31 -18.61 -8.29
C GLY A 146 -11.79 -18.92 -8.50
N VAL A 147 -12.12 -19.32 -9.72
CA VAL A 147 -13.45 -19.83 -10.09
C VAL A 147 -13.30 -21.22 -10.71
N PRO A 148 -14.24 -22.15 -10.43
CA PRO A 148 -14.18 -23.50 -10.98
C PRO A 148 -14.45 -23.49 -12.50
N PRO A 149 -14.21 -24.62 -13.19
CA PRO A 149 -14.68 -24.82 -14.55
C PRO A 149 -16.17 -24.55 -14.73
N ASP A 150 -16.54 -23.99 -15.86
CA ASP A 150 -17.91 -23.77 -16.30
C ASP A 150 -18.04 -23.99 -17.83
N TYR A 151 -19.22 -23.71 -18.38
CA TYR A 151 -19.48 -23.86 -19.83
C TYR A 151 -18.61 -22.95 -20.71
N PHE A 152 -18.08 -21.85 -20.16
CA PHE A 152 -17.20 -20.89 -20.86
C PHE A 152 -15.71 -21.22 -20.67
N SER A 153 -15.32 -21.89 -19.59
CA SER A 153 -13.94 -22.30 -19.31
C SER A 153 -13.88 -23.70 -18.72
N SER A 154 -13.31 -24.65 -19.47
CA SER A 154 -13.15 -26.04 -19.03
C SER A 154 -12.15 -26.22 -17.89
N THR A 155 -11.31 -25.22 -17.59
CA THR A 155 -10.30 -25.27 -16.52
C THR A 155 -10.58 -24.29 -15.39
N GLY A 156 -11.62 -23.48 -15.48
CA GLY A 156 -11.88 -22.39 -14.55
C GLY A 156 -10.79 -21.31 -14.64
N GLN A 157 -10.54 -20.62 -13.52
CA GLN A 157 -9.49 -19.61 -13.41
C GLN A 157 -8.87 -19.64 -12.02
N LEU A 158 -7.55 -19.57 -11.94
CA LEU A 158 -6.81 -19.40 -10.70
C LEU A 158 -6.26 -17.97 -10.65
N TRP A 159 -6.73 -17.16 -9.72
CA TRP A 159 -6.38 -15.73 -9.64
C TRP A 159 -5.18 -15.45 -8.73
N GLY A 160 -4.80 -16.40 -7.86
CA GLY A 160 -3.64 -16.27 -6.96
C GLY A 160 -3.80 -15.26 -5.81
N SER A 161 -4.98 -14.64 -5.67
CA SER A 161 -5.27 -13.71 -4.57
C SER A 161 -5.54 -14.43 -3.26
N SER A 162 -5.31 -13.76 -2.13
CA SER A 162 -5.41 -14.37 -0.80
C SER A 162 -6.86 -14.59 -0.38
N ILE A 163 -7.17 -15.79 0.09
CA ILE A 163 -8.48 -16.14 0.66
C ILE A 163 -8.53 -15.70 2.12
N LYS A 164 -9.61 -15.02 2.50
CA LYS A 164 -9.91 -14.68 3.89
C LYS A 164 -10.35 -15.93 4.67
N ILE A 165 -10.03 -16.00 5.95
CA ILE A 165 -10.50 -17.08 6.84
C ILE A 165 -12.02 -16.98 7.00
#